data_AF-S4NQG1-F1
#
_entry.id   AF-S4NQG1-F1
#
_cell.length_a   1.000
_cell.length_b   1.000
_cell.length_c   1.000
_cell.angle_alpha   90.00
_cell.angle_beta   90.00
_cell.angle_gamma   90.00
#
_symmetry.space_group_name_H-M   'P 1'
#
loop_
_entity.id
_entity.type
_entity.pdbx_description
1 polymer ?
#
loop_
_entity_poly.entity_id
_entity_poly.type
_entity_poly.pdbx_seq_one_letter_code
_entity_poly.pdbx_strand_id
1 'polypeptide(L)'
;PVYLYEFNYDGKLNYLKKKLSIKRAGACHGDDGGYIVKSELLKENLSDTDKLVQDRMCRMWTNFAKFGNPTPEIDTHLITTTWEPIAETGMACLLISDKLSMKYDIYPERTKLF
;
A
#
# COMPACT_ATOMS: atom_id res chain seq x y z
N PRO A 1 -6.38 11.11 13.72
CA PRO A 1 -5.04 10.53 13.43
C PRO A 1 -4.73 10.63 11.95
N VAL A 2 -3.45 10.75 11.58
CA VAL A 2 -3.01 10.73 10.18
C VAL A 2 -2.22 9.45 9.96
N TYR A 3 -2.53 8.72 8.89
CA TYR A 3 -1.88 7.47 8.53
C TYR A 3 -1.14 7.64 7.21
N LEU A 4 0.11 7.22 7.16
CA LEU A 4 0.95 7.32 5.97
C LEU A 4 1.33 5.92 5.47
N TYR A 5 1.27 5.71 4.16
CA TYR A 5 1.77 4.48 3.53
C TYR A 5 2.68 4.78 2.35
N GLU A 6 3.53 3.81 2.04
CA GLU A 6 4.33 3.74 0.83
C GLU A 6 3.93 2.46 0.10
N PHE A 7 3.30 2.60 -1.07
CA PHE A 7 3.00 1.45 -1.92
C PHE A 7 4.25 1.06 -2.70
N ASN A 8 4.74 -0.15 -2.42
CA ASN A 8 6.01 -0.68 -2.93
C ASN A 8 5.84 -2.13 -3.44
N TYR A 9 4.71 -2.41 -4.08
CA TYR A 9 4.46 -3.70 -4.71
C TYR A 9 4.44 -3.55 -6.24
N ASP A 10 5.17 -4.42 -6.93
CA ASP A 10 5.24 -4.49 -8.39
C ASP A 10 4.59 -5.80 -8.86
N GLY A 11 3.30 -5.72 -9.20
CA GLY A 11 2.47 -6.84 -9.58
C GLY A 11 1.53 -6.52 -10.74
N LYS A 12 0.55 -7.39 -10.96
CA LYS A 12 -0.29 -7.35 -12.17
C LYS A 12 -1.41 -6.29 -12.14
N LEU A 13 -1.63 -5.68 -10.98
CA LEU A 13 -2.65 -4.64 -10.82
C LEU A 13 -2.06 -3.21 -10.86
N ASN A 14 -0.76 -3.06 -11.11
CA ASN A 14 -0.09 -1.78 -11.32
C ASN A 14 -0.68 -1.03 -12.53
N TYR A 15 -1.67 -0.18 -12.28
CA TYR A 15 -2.56 0.38 -13.29
C TYR A 15 -1.84 1.26 -14.31
N LEU A 16 -1.04 2.24 -13.86
CA LEU A 16 -0.38 3.17 -14.77
C LEU A 16 0.79 2.52 -15.49
N LYS A 17 1.52 1.59 -14.85
CA LYS A 17 2.52 0.78 -15.57
C LYS A 17 1.90 0.03 -16.72
N LYS A 18 0.77 -0.63 -16.50
CA LYS A 18 0.08 -1.37 -17.57
C LYS A 18 -0.46 -0.44 -18.65
N LYS A 19 -1.16 0.64 -18.26
CA LYS A 19 -1.75 1.60 -19.19
C LYS A 19 -0.70 2.25 -20.11
N LEU A 20 0.49 2.53 -19.58
CA LEU A 20 1.56 3.23 -20.28
C LEU A 20 2.68 2.29 -20.78
N SER A 21 2.51 0.97 -20.64
CA SER A 21 3.51 -0.04 -21.02
C SER A 21 4.91 0.19 -20.40
N ILE A 22 4.96 0.65 -19.15
CA ILE A 22 6.20 0.89 -18.42
C ILE A 22 6.78 -0.44 -17.94
N LYS A 23 7.98 -0.79 -18.42
CA LYS A 23 8.68 -2.04 -18.09
C LYS A 23 9.70 -1.93 -16.95
N ARG A 24 9.89 -0.73 -16.40
CA ARG A 24 10.84 -0.51 -15.30
C ARG A 24 10.35 -1.23 -14.03
N ALA A 25 11.28 -1.85 -13.31
CA ALA A 25 10.99 -2.49 -12.02
C ALA A 25 10.55 -1.48 -10.95
N GLY A 26 9.69 -1.92 -10.05
CA GLY A 26 9.10 -1.13 -8.96
C GLY A 26 7.71 -0.58 -9.31
N ALA A 27 6.99 -0.13 -8.30
CA ALA A 27 5.73 0.60 -8.48
C ALA A 27 5.99 1.99 -9.08
N CYS A 28 5.08 2.47 -9.93
CA CYS A 28 5.06 3.83 -10.42
C CYS A 28 3.87 4.62 -9.84
N HIS A 29 3.82 5.92 -10.14
CA HIS A 29 2.74 6.77 -9.67
C HIS A 29 1.37 6.21 -10.11
N GLY A 30 0.41 6.16 -9.19
CA GLY A 30 -0.98 5.72 -9.44
C GLY A 30 -1.18 4.21 -9.63
N ASP A 31 -0.15 3.40 -9.40
CA ASP A 31 -0.26 1.94 -9.52
C ASP A 31 -1.05 1.29 -8.38
N ASP A 32 -1.07 1.91 -7.20
CA ASP A 32 -1.83 1.45 -6.04
C ASP A 32 -3.35 1.44 -6.28
N GLY A 33 -3.83 2.33 -7.16
CA GLY A 33 -5.24 2.44 -7.50
C GLY A 33 -5.86 1.14 -8.03
N GLY A 34 -5.11 0.32 -8.78
CA GLY A 34 -5.59 -0.96 -9.30
C GLY A 34 -5.81 -2.04 -8.23
N TYR A 35 -5.29 -1.82 -7.02
CA TYR A 35 -5.50 -2.69 -5.86
C TYR A 35 -6.70 -2.28 -5.00
N ILE A 36 -7.32 -1.12 -5.29
CA ILE A 36 -8.49 -0.60 -4.57
C ILE A 36 -9.73 -0.59 -5.47
N VAL A 37 -9.57 -0.22 -6.75
CA VAL A 37 -10.67 -0.05 -7.70
C VAL A 37 -10.48 -0.96 -8.91
N LYS A 38 -11.53 -1.71 -9.24
CA LYS A 38 -11.53 -2.59 -10.41
C LYS A 38 -11.42 -1.79 -11.71
N SER A 39 -10.68 -2.33 -12.68
CA SER A 39 -10.49 -1.71 -13.99
C SER A 39 -10.60 -2.75 -15.10
N GLU A 40 -11.25 -2.37 -16.20
CA GLU A 40 -11.34 -3.19 -17.42
C GLU A 40 -9.97 -3.40 -18.10
N LEU A 41 -8.97 -2.58 -17.76
CA LEU A 41 -7.60 -2.76 -18.24
C LEU A 41 -6.83 -3.86 -17.46
N LEU A 42 -7.33 -4.29 -16.30
CA LEU A 42 -6.66 -5.21 -15.38
C LEU A 42 -7.39 -6.57 -15.32
N LYS A 43 -7.42 -7.29 -16.44
CA LYS A 43 -8.12 -8.59 -16.61
C LYS A 43 -7.20 -9.81 -16.57
N GLU A 44 -5.97 -9.67 -16.11
CA GLU A 44 -5.01 -10.76 -16.10
C GLU A 44 -5.26 -11.75 -14.94
N ASN A 45 -4.82 -12.99 -15.12
CA ASN A 45 -4.80 -13.98 -14.05
C ASN A 45 -3.81 -13.53 -12.97
N LEU A 46 -4.35 -13.23 -11.79
CA LEU A 46 -3.60 -12.77 -10.63
C LEU A 46 -2.86 -13.92 -9.95
N SER A 47 -1.62 -13.67 -9.54
CA SER A 47 -0.93 -14.55 -8.59
C SER A 47 -1.61 -14.50 -7.22
N ASP A 48 -1.31 -15.46 -6.34
CA ASP A 48 -1.85 -15.43 -4.98
C ASP A 48 -1.31 -14.23 -4.18
N THR A 49 -0.08 -13.79 -4.46
CA THR A 49 0.46 -12.56 -3.89
C THR A 49 -0.28 -11.30 -4.39
N ASP A 50 -0.63 -11.23 -5.68
CA ASP A 50 -1.42 -10.11 -6.21
C ASP A 50 -2.79 -10.00 -5.52
N LYS A 51 -3.47 -11.14 -5.33
CA LYS A 51 -4.75 -11.22 -4.61
C LYS A 51 -4.59 -10.81 -3.15
N LEU A 52 -3.55 -11.32 -2.48
CA LEU A 52 -3.25 -10.98 -1.09
C LEU A 52 -3.04 -9.47 -0.90
N VAL A 53 -2.26 -8.82 -1.77
CA VAL A 53 -2.04 -7.37 -1.70
C VAL A 53 -3.32 -6.59 -2.01
N GLN A 54 -4.13 -7.05 -2.98
CA GLN A 54 -5.44 -6.46 -3.26
C GLN A 54 -6.38 -6.55 -2.05
N ASP A 55 -6.50 -7.73 -1.44
CA ASP A 55 -7.37 -7.94 -0.28
C ASP A 55 -6.91 -7.10 0.92
N ARG A 56 -5.60 -6.95 1.13
CA ARG A 56 -5.00 -6.06 2.14
C ARG A 56 -5.41 -4.62 1.90
N MET A 57 -5.21 -4.11 0.69
CA MET A 57 -5.54 -2.74 0.31
C MET A 57 -7.04 -2.48 0.51
N CYS A 58 -7.90 -3.36 -0.01
CA CYS A 58 -9.34 -3.25 0.15
C CYS A 58 -9.77 -3.27 1.62
N ARG A 59 -9.22 -4.18 2.43
CA ARG A 59 -9.54 -4.27 3.86
C ARG A 59 -9.09 -3.03 4.62
N MET A 60 -7.85 -2.57 4.44
CA MET A 60 -7.34 -1.40 5.15
C MET A 60 -8.11 -0.12 4.78
N TRP A 61 -8.42 0.09 3.49
CA TRP A 61 -9.22 1.23 3.04
C TRP A 61 -10.66 1.19 3.58
N THR A 62 -11.31 0.02 3.55
CA THR A 62 -12.68 -0.11 4.08
C THR A 62 -12.73 -0.01 5.60
N ASN A 63 -11.72 -0.50 6.32
CA ASN A 63 -11.59 -0.31 7.76
C ASN A 63 -11.41 1.17 8.10
N PHE A 64 -10.54 1.88 7.39
CA PHE A 64 -10.36 3.31 7.61
C PHE A 64 -11.67 4.09 7.41
N ALA A 65 -12.42 3.79 6.34
CA ALA A 65 -13.71 4.41 6.08
C ALA A 65 -14.76 4.13 7.17
N LYS A 66 -14.74 2.93 7.78
CA LYS A 66 -15.71 2.51 8.81
C LYS A 66 -15.35 2.99 10.22
N PHE A 67 -14.07 2.93 10.57
CA PHE A 67 -13.61 3.03 11.95
C PHE A 67 -12.65 4.20 12.19
N GLY A 68 -12.17 4.87 11.15
CA GLY A 68 -11.09 5.86 11.26
C GLY A 68 -9.73 5.27 11.61
N ASN A 69 -9.62 3.94 11.71
CA ASN A 69 -8.39 3.16 11.92
C ASN A 69 -8.31 2.09 10.81
N PRO A 70 -7.24 2.05 9.99
CA PRO A 70 -7.11 1.09 8.89
C PRO A 70 -6.85 -0.36 9.37
N THR A 71 -6.31 -0.54 10.58
CA THR A 71 -5.98 -1.84 11.17
C THR A 71 -6.55 -1.95 12.59
N PRO A 72 -7.89 -1.94 12.76
CA PRO A 72 -8.54 -2.05 14.06
C PRO A 72 -8.36 -3.46 14.67
N GLU A 73 -8.15 -4.46 13.82
CA GLU A 73 -7.87 -5.85 14.17
C GLU A 73 -6.67 -6.32 13.33
N ILE A 74 -5.81 -7.14 13.94
CA ILE A 74 -4.65 -7.77 13.30
C ILE A 74 -4.93 -9.26 13.18
N ASP A 75 -4.60 -9.83 12.04
CA ASP A 75 -4.73 -11.25 11.78
C ASP A 75 -3.39 -11.83 11.30
N THR A 76 -3.29 -13.16 11.19
CA THR A 76 -2.03 -13.84 10.89
C THR A 76 -1.69 -13.91 9.40
N HIS A 77 -2.58 -13.50 8.51
CA HIS A 77 -2.45 -13.76 7.08
C HIS A 77 -2.63 -12.51 6.20
N LEU A 78 -3.75 -11.82 6.37
CA LEU A 78 -4.15 -10.64 5.63
C LEU A 78 -3.51 -9.38 6.23
N ILE A 79 -3.93 -8.90 7.39
CA ILE A 79 -3.34 -7.71 8.02
C ILE A 79 -2.44 -8.14 9.18
N THR A 80 -1.15 -8.34 8.90
CA THR A 80 -0.17 -8.87 9.86
C THR A 80 0.56 -7.79 10.67
N THR A 81 0.27 -6.51 10.42
CA THR A 81 1.02 -5.39 10.98
C THR A 81 0.07 -4.25 11.28
N THR A 82 0.16 -3.72 12.49
CA THR A 82 -0.56 -2.51 12.87
C THR A 82 -0.03 -1.33 12.08
N TRP A 83 -0.93 -0.64 11.39
CA TRP A 83 -0.61 0.61 10.72
C TRP A 83 -0.68 1.73 11.75
N GLU A 84 0.48 2.12 12.26
CA GLU A 84 0.57 3.17 13.28
C GLU A 84 0.31 4.55 12.66
N PRO A 85 -0.41 5.44 13.35
CA PRO A 85 -0.54 6.82 12.90
C PRO A 85 0.79 7.55 13.06
N ILE A 86 0.98 8.62 12.29
CA ILE A 86 2.07 9.57 12.51
C ILE A 86 1.96 10.14 13.93
N ALA A 87 3.09 10.17 14.64
CA ALA A 87 3.21 10.75 15.98
C ALA A 87 3.97 12.08 15.93
N GLU A 88 3.82 12.91 16.97
CA GLU A 88 4.58 14.17 17.09
C GLU A 88 6.09 13.95 17.14
N THR A 89 6.52 12.77 17.59
CA THR A 89 7.93 12.41 17.77
C THR A 89 8.62 11.90 16.51
N GLY A 90 7.88 11.63 15.41
CA GLY A 90 8.48 11.12 14.18
C GLY A 90 7.48 10.59 13.16
N MET A 91 7.94 10.46 11.91
CA MET A 91 7.14 9.89 10.83
C MET A 91 7.08 8.37 10.95
N ALA A 92 5.86 7.82 11.05
CA ALA A 92 5.57 6.40 10.91
C ALA A 92 4.85 6.17 9.58
N CYS A 93 5.30 5.19 8.80
CA CYS A 93 4.70 4.84 7.52
C CYS A 93 4.64 3.34 7.32
N LEU A 94 3.47 2.86 6.89
CA LEU A 94 3.29 1.47 6.51
C LEU A 94 3.85 1.25 5.09
N LEU A 95 4.86 0.41 4.97
CA LEU A 95 5.30 -0.12 3.68
C LEU A 95 4.37 -1.25 3.25
N ILE A 96 3.75 -1.09 2.09
CA ILE A 96 2.85 -2.08 1.50
C ILE A 96 3.56 -2.74 0.32
N SER A 97 4.07 -3.95 0.55
CA SER A 97 4.70 -4.81 -0.47
C SER A 97 4.01 -6.19 -0.47
N ASP A 98 4.70 -7.26 -0.88
CA ASP A 98 4.26 -8.64 -0.59
C ASP A 98 4.15 -8.90 0.91
N LYS A 99 4.83 -8.09 1.73
CA LYS A 99 4.71 -8.03 3.19
C LYS A 99 4.35 -6.62 3.66
N LEU A 100 3.72 -6.56 4.83
CA LEU A 100 3.49 -5.32 5.55
C LEU A 100 4.62 -5.10 6.54
N SER A 101 5.13 -3.86 6.62
CA SER A 101 6.12 -3.48 7.63
C SER A 101 6.05 -1.99 7.94
N MET A 102 6.32 -1.62 9.19
CA MET A 102 6.45 -0.20 9.55
C MET A 102 7.85 0.32 9.22
N LYS A 103 7.90 1.50 8.60
CA LYS A 103 9.09 2.32 8.45
C LYS A 103 8.97 3.55 9.35
N TYR A 104 10.07 3.90 9.99
CA TYR A 104 10.22 5.10 10.82
C TYR A 104 11.31 6.00 10.21
N ASP A 105 11.27 7.29 10.54
CA ASP A 105 12.25 8.28 10.07
C ASP A 105 12.43 8.28 8.55
N ILE A 106 11.32 8.49 7.83
CA ILE A 106 11.27 8.33 6.38
C ILE A 106 12.18 9.34 5.67
N TYR A 107 13.20 8.81 5.00
CA TYR A 107 14.17 9.55 4.16
C TYR A 107 14.71 10.84 4.82
N PRO A 108 15.37 10.76 5.98
CA PRO A 108 15.70 11.93 6.78
C PRO A 108 16.67 12.87 6.05
N GLU A 109 17.50 12.34 5.15
CA GLU A 109 18.39 13.14 4.31
C GLU A 109 17.63 13.98 3.27
N ARG A 110 16.52 13.46 2.73
CA ARG A 110 15.72 14.16 1.72
C ARG A 110 14.79 15.19 2.35
N THR A 111 14.19 14.84 3.48
CA THR A 111 13.23 15.69 4.18
C THR A 111 13.89 16.92 4.80
N LYS A 112 15.20 16.88 5.12
CA LYS A 112 15.96 18.02 5.66
C LYS A 112 16.39 19.05 4.61
N LEU A 113 16.31 18.71 3.32
CA LEU A 113 16.77 19.58 2.23
C LEU A 113 15.73 20.62 1.80
N PHE A 114 14.49 20.51 2.27
CA PHE A 114 13.35 21.37 1.95
C PHE A 114 12.66 21.84 3.22
#